data_AF-A0A949J5T9-F1
#
_entry.id   AF-A0A949J5T9-F1
#
_cell.length_a   1.000
_cell.length_b   1.000
_cell.length_c   1.000
_cell.angle_alpha   90.00
_cell.angle_beta   90.00
_cell.angle_gamma   90.00
#
_symmetry.space_group_name_H-M   'P 1'
#
loop_
_entity.id
_entity.type
_entity.pdbx_description
1 polymer ?
#
loop_
_entity_poly.entity_id
_entity_poly.type
_entity_poly.pdbx_seq_one_letter_code
_entity_poly.pdbx_strand_id
1 'polypeptide(L)'
;MKRILLLLPFSILFFIGCVGQEPIPEDITWTFMVIDDSVREYSLQDLSSYDSTTIVETLIEKEITKISWNGPLARLFGEGDIINFISEDGYVVSIPYEVDVILAYQKEGVPVGEEDGGPLKIIVDPYYGCKCNWLKFLKIVEFVDKEESFSVYGEVFNLITFSYRDLNLYYGLENVIDDTNSQVPLLFILDKALCKENATTITFVTESGRFTYSLEEIRDIDPLLTYDDGFFIEGLGIEYLQGIKIE
;
A
#
# COMPACT_ATOMS: atom_id res chain seq x y z
N MET A 1 32.49 64.89 -31.61
CA MET A 1 32.74 63.43 -31.53
C MET A 1 31.78 62.82 -30.51
N LYS A 2 30.68 62.22 -30.98
CA LYS A 2 29.66 61.57 -30.14
C LYS A 2 30.12 60.15 -29.81
N ARG A 3 30.25 59.80 -28.53
CA ARG A 3 30.45 58.42 -28.06
C ARG A 3 29.09 57.75 -27.94
N ILE A 4 28.87 56.69 -28.72
CA ILE A 4 27.71 55.81 -28.62
C ILE A 4 28.08 54.70 -27.64
N LEU A 5 27.31 54.59 -26.57
CA LEU A 5 27.35 53.51 -25.59
C LEU A 5 26.64 52.30 -26.22
N LEU A 6 27.36 51.22 -26.47
CA LEU A 6 26.77 49.94 -26.91
C LEU A 6 26.34 49.16 -25.65
N LEU A 7 25.04 49.19 -25.37
CA LEU A 7 24.38 48.29 -24.42
C LEU A 7 24.15 46.95 -25.12
N LEU A 8 24.90 45.93 -24.72
CA LEU A 8 24.61 44.53 -25.04
C LEU A 8 23.45 44.06 -24.16
N PRO A 9 22.33 43.57 -24.72
CA PRO A 9 21.31 42.90 -23.92
C PRO A 9 21.85 41.52 -23.52
N PHE A 10 22.08 41.34 -22.22
CA PHE A 10 22.37 40.05 -21.61
C PHE A 10 21.06 39.24 -21.61
N SER A 11 20.83 38.48 -22.67
CA SER A 11 19.74 37.50 -22.74
C SER A 11 20.06 36.36 -21.78
N ILE A 12 19.53 36.45 -20.56
CA ILE A 12 19.46 35.33 -19.62
C ILE A 12 18.45 34.34 -20.21
N LEU A 13 18.94 33.35 -20.96
CA LEU A 13 18.18 32.15 -21.25
C LEU A 13 18.02 31.39 -19.93
N PHE A 14 16.84 31.52 -19.32
CA PHE A 14 16.35 30.56 -18.34
C PHE A 14 16.06 29.27 -19.11
N PHE A 15 17.02 28.35 -19.17
CA PHE A 15 16.71 26.95 -19.42
C PHE A 15 15.94 26.46 -18.20
N ILE A 16 14.61 26.56 -18.25
CA ILE A 16 13.76 25.66 -17.50
C ILE A 16 14.07 24.29 -18.11
N GLY A 17 15.03 23.58 -17.52
CA GLY A 17 15.19 22.17 -17.81
C GLY A 17 13.88 21.50 -17.42
N CYS A 18 13.04 21.20 -18.42
CA CYS A 18 12.16 20.05 -18.28
C CYS A 18 13.13 18.90 -18.00
N VAL A 19 13.19 18.44 -16.74
CA VAL A 19 13.77 17.14 -16.44
C VAL A 19 12.95 16.18 -17.30
N GLY A 20 13.53 15.76 -18.42
CA GLY A 20 12.86 14.88 -19.36
C GLY A 20 12.59 13.59 -18.61
N GLN A 21 11.32 13.24 -18.47
CA GLN A 21 10.94 11.93 -17.98
C GLN A 21 11.48 10.89 -18.97
N GLU A 22 12.35 10.01 -18.51
CA GLU A 22 12.81 8.89 -19.32
C GLU A 22 11.65 7.91 -19.52
N PRO A 23 11.40 7.44 -20.75
CA PRO A 23 10.34 6.47 -20.99
C PRO A 23 10.61 5.19 -20.20
N ILE A 24 9.55 4.48 -19.81
CA ILE A 24 9.65 3.15 -19.18
C ILE A 24 10.36 2.22 -20.18
N PRO A 25 11.49 1.59 -19.82
CA PRO A 25 12.17 0.65 -20.70
C PRO A 25 11.26 -0.50 -21.14
N GLU A 26 11.26 -0.84 -22.42
CA GLU A 26 10.40 -1.89 -23.00
C GLU A 26 10.78 -3.30 -22.52
N ASP A 27 11.99 -3.49 -21.98
CA ASP A 27 12.50 -4.76 -21.48
C ASP A 27 12.08 -5.09 -20.04
N ILE A 28 11.46 -4.15 -19.32
CA ILE A 28 10.92 -4.41 -17.98
C ILE A 28 9.55 -5.10 -18.11
N THR A 29 9.50 -6.39 -17.86
CA THR A 29 8.29 -7.24 -17.97
C THR A 29 7.47 -7.31 -16.68
N TRP A 30 7.37 -6.21 -15.92
CA TRP A 30 6.64 -6.21 -14.65
C TRP A 30 5.14 -6.08 -14.86
N THR A 31 4.38 -7.00 -14.27
CA THR A 31 2.92 -6.92 -14.17
C THR A 31 2.49 -6.80 -12.71
N PHE A 32 1.32 -6.18 -12.52
CA PHE A 32 0.61 -6.09 -11.25
C PHE A 32 -0.89 -6.26 -11.49
N MET A 33 -1.61 -6.64 -10.43
CA MET A 33 -3.04 -6.85 -10.45
C MET A 33 -3.76 -5.72 -9.75
N VAL A 34 -4.93 -5.36 -10.29
CA VAL A 34 -5.90 -4.51 -9.62
C VAL A 34 -7.15 -5.34 -9.35
N ILE A 35 -7.60 -5.34 -8.10
CA ILE A 35 -8.79 -6.03 -7.64
C ILE A 35 -9.79 -4.98 -7.15
N ASP A 36 -10.92 -4.88 -7.85
CA ASP A 36 -12.13 -4.14 -7.45
C ASP A 36 -13.33 -5.10 -7.55
N ASP A 37 -14.44 -4.68 -8.19
CA ASP A 37 -15.50 -5.56 -8.67
C ASP A 37 -14.99 -6.71 -9.59
N SER A 38 -13.80 -6.53 -10.16
CA SER A 38 -13.15 -7.44 -11.10
C SER A 38 -11.65 -7.52 -10.87
N VAL A 39 -11.03 -8.60 -11.34
CA VAL A 39 -9.57 -8.72 -11.35
C VAL A 39 -9.03 -8.33 -12.72
N ARG A 40 -8.11 -7.35 -12.75
CA ARG A 40 -7.48 -6.83 -13.97
C ARG A 40 -5.96 -6.88 -13.85
N GLU A 41 -5.30 -7.38 -14.88
CA GLU A 41 -3.83 -7.33 -15.00
C GLU A 41 -3.39 -6.07 -15.73
N TYR A 42 -2.34 -5.44 -15.24
CA TYR A 42 -1.67 -4.31 -15.87
C TYR A 42 -0.18 -4.59 -16.01
N SER A 43 0.38 -4.21 -17.15
CA SER A 43 1.82 -4.07 -17.34
C SER A 43 2.30 -2.73 -16.77
N LEU A 44 3.59 -2.63 -16.48
CA LEU A 44 4.20 -1.34 -16.11
C LEU A 44 4.02 -0.28 -17.21
N GLN A 45 4.05 -0.69 -18.48
CA GLN A 45 3.88 0.21 -19.63
C GLN A 45 2.49 0.82 -19.68
N ASP A 46 1.46 0.13 -19.18
CA ASP A 46 0.08 0.65 -19.16
C ASP A 46 -0.04 1.92 -18.31
N LEU A 47 0.82 2.09 -17.29
CA LEU A 47 0.85 3.29 -16.45
C LEU A 47 1.13 4.57 -17.24
N SER A 48 1.82 4.47 -18.37
CA SER A 48 2.13 5.62 -19.24
C SER A 48 0.89 6.24 -19.92
N SER A 49 -0.22 5.51 -19.95
CA SER A 49 -1.49 5.99 -20.50
C SER A 49 -2.30 6.86 -19.54
N TYR A 50 -1.89 6.93 -18.27
CA TYR A 50 -2.56 7.68 -17.22
C TYR A 50 -1.83 9.00 -16.91
N ASP A 51 -2.58 10.00 -16.46
CA ASP A 51 -2.01 11.26 -15.99
C ASP A 51 -1.10 11.01 -14.78
N SER A 52 0.19 11.36 -14.91
CA SER A 52 1.16 11.22 -13.84
C SER A 52 1.01 12.34 -12.81
N THR A 53 1.04 11.97 -11.54
CA THR A 53 1.15 12.88 -10.39
C THR A 53 2.55 12.79 -9.80
N THR A 54 3.03 13.89 -9.21
CA THR A 54 4.35 13.94 -8.55
C THR A 54 4.18 14.10 -7.04
N ILE A 55 4.78 13.20 -6.27
CA ILE A 55 4.95 13.35 -4.82
C ILE A 55 6.42 13.66 -4.52
N VAL A 56 6.67 14.67 -3.67
CA VAL A 56 8.03 15.09 -3.30
C VAL A 56 8.38 14.63 -1.90
N GLU A 57 9.35 13.74 -1.81
CA GLU A 57 10.00 13.34 -0.58
C GLU A 57 11.00 14.41 -0.14
N THR A 58 10.95 14.78 1.15
CA THR A 58 12.03 15.56 1.77
C THR A 58 12.91 14.64 2.61
N LEU A 59 14.20 14.65 2.33
CA LEU A 59 15.24 13.98 3.11
C LEU A 59 16.04 15.04 3.86
N ILE A 60 16.15 14.85 5.18
CA ILE A 60 16.94 15.72 6.07
C ILE A 60 18.12 14.89 6.54
N GLU A 61 19.26 15.08 5.88
CA GLU A 61 20.54 14.49 6.29
C GLU A 61 21.48 15.59 6.79
N LYS A 62 22.66 15.75 6.17
CA LYS A 62 23.53 16.91 6.37
C LYS A 62 23.01 18.15 5.64
N GLU A 63 22.31 17.94 4.54
CA GLU A 63 21.62 18.95 3.74
C GLU A 63 20.16 18.50 3.49
N ILE A 64 19.29 19.45 3.14
CA ILE A 64 17.90 19.15 2.78
C ILE A 64 17.86 18.78 1.30
N THR A 65 17.56 17.53 1.00
CA THR A 65 17.39 17.02 -0.35
C THR A 65 15.90 16.80 -0.64
N LYS A 66 15.47 17.13 -1.86
CA LYS A 66 14.11 16.84 -2.35
C LYS A 66 14.20 15.79 -3.44
N ILE A 67 13.44 14.72 -3.30
CA ILE A 67 13.34 13.64 -4.29
C ILE A 67 11.91 13.60 -4.80
N SER A 68 11.75 13.67 -6.12
CA SER A 68 10.49 13.59 -6.83
C SER A 68 10.21 12.15 -7.24
N TRP A 69 8.99 11.71 -6.99
CA TRP A 69 8.46 10.41 -7.40
C TRP A 69 7.28 10.64 -8.33
N ASN A 70 7.20 9.87 -9.41
CA ASN A 70 6.17 10.06 -10.43
C ASN A 70 5.45 8.76 -10.76
N GLY A 71 4.13 8.86 -10.90
CA GLY A 71 3.24 7.77 -11.25
C GLY A 71 1.77 8.23 -11.21
N PRO A 72 0.84 7.45 -11.77
CA PRO A 72 -0.58 7.74 -11.64
C PRO A 72 -1.06 7.56 -10.21
N LEU A 73 -2.13 8.28 -9.84
CA LEU A 73 -2.80 8.06 -8.57
C LEU A 73 -3.47 6.68 -8.54
N ALA A 74 -3.33 5.96 -7.44
CA ALA A 74 -3.91 4.62 -7.26
C ALA A 74 -5.44 4.62 -7.45
N ARG A 75 -6.15 5.64 -6.97
CA ARG A 75 -7.61 5.79 -7.14
C ARG A 75 -8.11 5.87 -8.59
N LEU A 76 -7.22 6.02 -9.58
CA LEU A 76 -7.62 5.96 -10.99
C LEU A 76 -7.95 4.52 -11.46
N PHE A 77 -7.65 3.52 -10.63
CA PHE A 77 -7.75 2.10 -10.98
C PHE A 77 -8.94 1.38 -10.33
N GLY A 78 -9.74 2.03 -9.47
CA GLY A 78 -10.87 1.42 -8.77
C GLY A 78 -11.47 2.34 -7.70
N GLU A 79 -12.46 1.83 -6.97
CA GLU A 79 -13.20 2.56 -5.92
C GLU A 79 -13.33 1.66 -4.68
N GLY A 80 -13.33 2.24 -3.48
CA GLY A 80 -13.52 1.54 -2.20
C GLY A 80 -13.31 2.49 -1.02
N ASP A 81 -13.38 1.99 0.21
CA ASP A 81 -13.08 2.78 1.41
C ASP A 81 -11.59 2.79 1.75
N ILE A 82 -10.91 1.69 1.44
CA ILE A 82 -9.50 1.43 1.75
C ILE A 82 -8.85 0.81 0.52
N ILE A 83 -7.57 1.11 0.31
CA ILE A 83 -6.74 0.45 -0.69
C ILE A 83 -5.68 -0.38 0.03
N ASN A 84 -5.72 -1.68 -0.20
CA ASN A 84 -4.66 -2.60 0.19
C ASN A 84 -3.62 -2.68 -0.93
N PHE A 85 -2.38 -2.41 -0.56
CA PHE A 85 -1.23 -2.58 -1.42
C PHE A 85 -0.42 -3.78 -0.94
N ILE A 86 -0.15 -4.71 -1.85
CA ILE A 86 0.52 -5.97 -1.54
C ILE A 86 1.77 -6.10 -2.41
N SER A 87 2.91 -6.32 -1.78
CA SER A 87 4.19 -6.53 -2.45
C SER A 87 4.37 -7.96 -2.94
N GLU A 88 5.39 -8.17 -3.76
CA GLU A 88 5.78 -9.49 -4.27
C GLU A 88 6.05 -10.54 -3.18
N ASP A 89 6.50 -10.12 -1.99
CA ASP A 89 6.72 -10.99 -0.83
C ASP A 89 5.47 -11.14 0.07
N GLY A 90 4.35 -10.54 -0.31
CA GLY A 90 3.08 -10.60 0.42
C GLY A 90 3.02 -9.69 1.66
N TYR A 91 3.91 -8.70 1.78
CA TYR A 91 3.75 -7.63 2.76
C TYR A 91 2.59 -6.72 2.34
N VAL A 92 1.79 -6.27 3.32
CA VAL A 92 0.53 -5.55 3.10
C VAL A 92 0.59 -4.17 3.77
N VAL A 93 0.11 -3.16 3.06
CA VAL A 93 -0.14 -1.82 3.61
C VAL A 93 -1.56 -1.40 3.24
N SER A 94 -2.37 -1.06 4.25
CA SER A 94 -3.72 -0.54 4.06
C SER A 94 -3.74 0.99 4.19
N ILE A 95 -4.25 1.68 3.17
CA ILE A 95 -4.33 3.15 3.13
C ILE A 95 -5.78 3.57 2.85
N PRO A 96 -6.38 4.51 3.61
CA PRO A 96 -7.70 5.06 3.30
C PRO A 96 -7.74 5.64 1.87
N TYR A 97 -8.85 5.40 1.17
CA TYR A 97 -9.01 5.74 -0.23
C TYR A 97 -8.81 7.23 -0.55
N GLU A 98 -9.12 8.12 0.39
CA GLU A 98 -8.98 9.57 0.23
C GLU A 98 -7.53 10.07 0.28
N VAL A 99 -6.59 9.26 0.75
CA VAL A 99 -5.17 9.61 0.84
C VAL A 99 -4.52 9.49 -0.53
N ASP A 100 -3.82 10.54 -0.95
CA ASP A 100 -3.10 10.50 -2.23
C ASP A 100 -1.94 9.49 -2.17
N VAL A 101 -2.05 8.45 -3.00
CA VAL A 101 -1.00 7.44 -3.24
C VAL A 101 -0.75 7.36 -4.74
N ILE A 102 0.52 7.40 -5.15
CA ILE A 102 0.91 7.15 -6.55
C ILE A 102 1.53 5.76 -6.70
N LEU A 103 1.25 5.14 -7.84
CA LEU A 103 1.94 3.93 -8.30
C LEU A 103 3.23 4.37 -9.01
N ALA A 104 4.28 4.63 -8.23
CA ALA A 104 5.50 5.24 -8.71
C ALA A 104 6.37 4.26 -9.51
N TYR A 105 6.59 4.62 -10.77
CA TYR A 105 7.51 3.93 -11.68
C TYR A 105 8.73 4.78 -12.04
N GLN A 106 8.78 6.05 -11.59
CA GLN A 106 9.92 6.94 -11.74
C GLN A 106 10.33 7.63 -10.43
N LYS A 107 11.65 7.82 -10.27
CA LYS A 107 12.31 8.61 -9.22
C LYS A 107 13.25 9.60 -9.91
N GLU A 108 13.12 10.90 -9.65
CA GLU A 108 13.94 11.96 -10.29
C GLU A 108 13.93 11.89 -11.84
N GLY A 109 12.81 11.48 -12.42
CA GLY A 109 12.64 11.37 -13.87
C GLY A 109 13.24 10.10 -14.51
N VAL A 110 13.92 9.25 -13.74
CA VAL A 110 14.44 7.95 -14.20
C VAL A 110 13.59 6.79 -13.66
N PRO A 111 13.53 5.63 -14.34
CA PRO A 111 12.83 4.45 -13.83
C PRO A 111 13.30 4.05 -12.43
N VAL A 112 12.38 3.61 -11.57
CA VAL A 112 12.75 3.15 -10.21
C VAL A 112 13.54 1.85 -10.31
N GLY A 113 14.79 1.85 -9.81
CA GLY A 113 15.63 0.66 -9.73
C GLY A 113 15.25 -0.28 -8.57
N GLU A 114 15.73 -1.51 -8.60
CA GLU A 114 15.46 -2.54 -7.58
C GLU A 114 15.89 -2.09 -6.16
N GLU A 115 16.99 -1.37 -6.03
CA GLU A 115 17.51 -0.83 -4.76
C GLU A 115 16.52 0.10 -4.04
N ASP A 116 15.77 0.88 -4.84
CA ASP A 116 14.72 1.77 -4.37
C ASP A 116 13.38 1.04 -4.17
N GLY A 117 13.29 -0.22 -4.59
CA GLY A 117 12.08 -1.05 -4.53
C GLY A 117 11.25 -1.03 -5.81
N GLY A 118 11.86 -0.71 -6.94
CA GLY A 118 11.25 -0.78 -8.26
C GLY A 118 11.12 -2.22 -8.77
N PRO A 119 10.50 -2.42 -9.93
CA PRO A 119 10.18 -1.39 -10.91
C PRO A 119 8.87 -0.63 -10.62
N LEU A 120 8.11 -1.07 -9.62
CA LEU A 120 6.89 -0.40 -9.15
C LEU A 120 6.84 -0.34 -7.63
N LYS A 121 6.60 0.85 -7.08
CA LYS A 121 6.55 1.14 -5.65
C LYS A 121 5.40 2.09 -5.35
N ILE A 122 4.77 1.99 -4.19
CA ILE A 122 3.82 3.03 -3.77
C ILE A 122 4.54 4.18 -3.07
N ILE A 123 4.12 5.39 -3.39
CA ILE A 123 4.54 6.60 -2.67
C ILE A 123 3.26 7.25 -2.16
N VAL A 124 3.20 7.37 -0.85
CA VAL A 124 2.05 7.94 -0.12
C VAL A 124 2.36 9.40 0.20
N ASP A 125 1.34 10.25 0.29
CA ASP A 125 1.44 11.61 0.81
C ASP A 125 2.38 11.65 2.05
N PRO A 126 3.49 12.41 2.01
CA PRO A 126 4.45 12.50 3.12
C PRO A 126 3.84 12.99 4.44
N TYR A 127 2.67 13.64 4.41
CA TYR A 127 1.93 14.07 5.60
C TYR A 127 1.10 12.94 6.23
N TYR A 128 0.93 11.82 5.53
CA TYR A 128 0.19 10.66 6.00
C TYR A 128 1.13 9.56 6.53
N GLY A 129 0.99 9.25 7.82
CA GLY A 129 1.69 8.13 8.45
C GLY A 129 3.22 8.26 8.43
N CYS A 130 3.92 7.12 8.35
CA CYS A 130 5.36 7.07 8.14
C CYS A 130 5.74 6.53 6.76
N LYS A 131 6.98 6.80 6.32
CA LYS A 131 7.59 6.22 5.10
C LYS A 131 7.64 4.69 5.09
N CYS A 132 7.43 4.06 6.25
CA CYS A 132 7.18 2.63 6.40
C CYS A 132 6.04 2.12 5.48
N ASN A 133 5.11 3.00 5.11
CA ASN A 133 3.99 2.71 4.21
C ASN A 133 4.39 2.74 2.72
N TRP A 134 5.63 3.11 2.38
CA TRP A 134 6.08 3.20 0.98
C TRP A 134 6.51 1.82 0.48
N LEU A 135 5.53 0.94 0.33
CA LEU A 135 5.70 -0.45 -0.05
C LEU A 135 6.41 -0.59 -1.40
N LYS A 136 7.42 -1.48 -1.42
CA LYS A 136 8.29 -1.78 -2.55
C LYS A 136 7.76 -2.99 -3.33
N PHE A 137 8.16 -3.12 -4.60
CA PHE A 137 7.83 -4.28 -5.44
C PHE A 137 6.33 -4.59 -5.47
N LEU A 138 5.52 -3.58 -5.76
CA LEU A 138 4.06 -3.68 -5.76
C LEU A 138 3.56 -4.74 -6.75
N LYS A 139 2.70 -5.65 -6.28
CA LYS A 139 2.09 -6.72 -7.09
C LYS A 139 0.58 -6.70 -7.12
N ILE A 140 -0.10 -6.31 -6.04
CA ILE A 140 -1.57 -6.24 -6.02
C ILE A 140 -2.00 -4.90 -5.42
N VAL A 141 -2.97 -4.26 -6.07
CA VAL A 141 -3.75 -3.13 -5.57
C VAL A 141 -5.18 -3.61 -5.42
N GLU A 142 -5.65 -3.76 -4.19
CA GLU A 142 -7.01 -4.20 -3.90
C GLU A 142 -7.80 -3.06 -3.28
N PHE A 143 -8.96 -2.77 -3.84
CA PHE A 143 -9.92 -1.81 -3.29
C PHE A 143 -10.89 -2.57 -2.39
N VAL A 144 -10.98 -2.13 -1.13
CA VAL A 144 -11.67 -2.85 -0.07
C VAL A 144 -12.79 -1.97 0.48
N ASP A 145 -13.98 -2.55 0.55
CA ASP A 145 -15.12 -1.97 1.24
C ASP A 145 -15.04 -2.28 2.74
N LYS A 146 -15.27 -1.25 3.55
CA LYS A 146 -15.12 -1.37 5.00
C LYS A 146 -16.21 -2.25 5.64
N GLU A 147 -17.37 -2.34 5.00
CA GLU A 147 -18.50 -3.15 5.49
C GLU A 147 -18.24 -4.65 5.33
N GLU A 148 -17.37 -5.07 4.40
CA GLU A 148 -17.05 -6.46 4.09
C GLU A 148 -15.65 -6.88 4.56
N SER A 149 -15.03 -6.08 5.44
CA SER A 149 -13.67 -6.30 5.93
C SER A 149 -13.57 -6.14 7.44
N PHE A 150 -12.44 -6.56 8.01
CA PHE A 150 -12.11 -6.29 9.41
C PHE A 150 -10.71 -5.69 9.53
N SER A 151 -10.50 -4.83 10.53
CA SER A 151 -9.17 -4.23 10.78
C SER A 151 -8.50 -4.79 12.02
N VAL A 152 -7.18 -4.96 11.97
CA VAL A 152 -6.32 -5.20 13.13
C VAL A 152 -5.64 -3.88 13.52
N TYR A 153 -5.83 -3.43 14.75
CA TYR A 153 -5.38 -2.11 15.21
C TYR A 153 -5.01 -2.08 16.70
N GLY A 154 -4.47 -0.96 17.19
CA GLY A 154 -4.05 -0.77 18.59
C GLY A 154 -2.53 -0.82 18.73
N GLU A 155 -2.01 -1.63 19.66
CA GLU A 155 -0.57 -1.84 19.89
C GLU A 155 0.05 -2.76 18.83
N VAL A 156 -0.03 -2.31 17.57
CA VAL A 156 0.54 -2.95 16.38
C VAL A 156 1.48 -1.97 15.67
N PHE A 157 2.44 -2.46 14.88
CA PHE A 157 3.26 -1.60 14.03
C PHE A 157 2.52 -1.18 12.77
N ASN A 158 1.64 -2.05 12.24
CA ASN A 158 0.87 -1.81 11.05
C ASN A 158 -0.62 -2.00 11.34
N LEU A 159 -1.43 -0.95 11.13
CA LEU A 159 -2.86 -1.11 11.02
C LEU A 159 -3.15 -1.70 9.65
N ILE A 160 -3.77 -2.88 9.62
CA ILE A 160 -4.10 -3.57 8.38
C ILE A 160 -5.60 -3.86 8.40
N THR A 161 -6.24 -3.62 7.26
CA THR A 161 -7.62 -4.05 7.00
C THR A 161 -7.57 -5.23 6.06
N PHE A 162 -8.28 -6.29 6.42
CA PHE A 162 -8.31 -7.54 5.69
C PHE A 162 -9.68 -7.71 5.02
N SER A 163 -9.67 -7.85 3.70
CA SER A 163 -10.80 -8.39 2.94
C SER A 163 -10.83 -9.92 3.10
N TYR A 164 -11.89 -10.55 2.59
CA TYR A 164 -11.94 -12.01 2.55
C TYR A 164 -10.87 -12.61 1.64
N ARG A 165 -10.45 -11.88 0.59
CA ARG A 165 -9.40 -12.31 -0.34
C ARG A 165 -8.04 -12.32 0.32
N ASP A 166 -7.77 -11.41 1.25
CA ASP A 166 -6.49 -11.35 1.96
C ASP A 166 -6.18 -12.62 2.78
N LEU A 167 -7.19 -13.43 3.12
CA LEU A 167 -6.97 -14.75 3.73
C LEU A 167 -6.14 -15.65 2.80
N ASN A 168 -6.25 -15.48 1.49
CA ASN A 168 -5.48 -16.24 0.52
C ASN A 168 -3.98 -15.94 0.52
N LEU A 169 -3.54 -14.83 1.13
CA LEU A 169 -2.11 -14.51 1.27
C LEU A 169 -1.34 -15.60 2.04
N TYR A 170 -2.03 -16.36 2.90
CA TYR A 170 -1.43 -17.51 3.57
C TYR A 170 -0.98 -18.61 2.59
N TYR A 171 -1.67 -18.73 1.45
CA TYR A 171 -1.44 -19.73 0.42
C TYR A 171 -0.61 -19.20 -0.76
N GLY A 172 -0.38 -17.89 -0.83
CA GLY A 172 0.44 -17.20 -1.84
C GLY A 172 -0.36 -16.25 -2.73
N LEU A 173 0.34 -15.33 -3.39
CA LEU A 173 -0.29 -14.23 -4.16
C LEU A 173 -1.27 -14.70 -5.23
N GLU A 174 -0.98 -15.80 -5.94
CA GLU A 174 -1.89 -16.35 -6.97
C GLU A 174 -3.26 -16.72 -6.39
N ASN A 175 -3.31 -17.20 -5.14
CA ASN A 175 -4.59 -17.54 -4.50
C ASN A 175 -5.40 -16.29 -4.14
N VAL A 176 -4.78 -15.11 -3.99
CA VAL A 176 -5.50 -13.84 -3.77
C VAL A 176 -6.24 -13.43 -5.03
N ILE A 177 -5.61 -13.65 -6.18
CA ILE A 177 -6.18 -13.40 -7.51
C ILE A 177 -7.32 -14.39 -7.78
N ASP A 178 -7.05 -15.69 -7.59
CA ASP A 178 -7.98 -16.78 -7.87
C ASP A 178 -9.09 -16.93 -6.82
N ASP A 179 -8.90 -16.37 -5.62
CA ASP A 179 -9.87 -16.37 -4.51
C ASP A 179 -10.39 -17.76 -4.14
N THR A 180 -9.46 -18.64 -3.75
CA THR A 180 -9.73 -20.08 -3.64
C THR A 180 -9.94 -20.58 -2.22
N ASN A 181 -9.55 -19.80 -1.22
CA ASN A 181 -9.58 -20.19 0.19
C ASN A 181 -10.30 -19.14 1.02
N SER A 182 -11.00 -19.60 2.05
CA SER A 182 -11.76 -18.75 2.96
C SER A 182 -11.38 -18.94 4.41
N GLN A 183 -10.25 -19.59 4.71
CA GLN A 183 -9.85 -19.89 6.08
C GLN A 183 -8.33 -19.79 6.28
N VAL A 184 -7.91 -19.30 7.45
CA VAL A 184 -6.51 -19.23 7.86
C VAL A 184 -6.37 -19.34 9.38
N PRO A 185 -5.21 -19.78 9.89
CA PRO A 185 -4.89 -19.63 11.31
C PRO A 185 -4.86 -18.15 11.69
N LEU A 186 -5.42 -17.79 12.85
CA LEU A 186 -5.46 -16.39 13.30
C LEU A 186 -4.06 -15.81 13.49
N LEU A 187 -3.07 -16.63 13.87
CA LEU A 187 -1.68 -16.20 13.99
C LEU A 187 -1.15 -15.58 12.69
N PHE A 188 -1.54 -16.09 11.53
CA PHE A 188 -1.14 -15.51 10.25
C PHE A 188 -1.55 -14.03 10.14
N ILE A 189 -2.78 -13.71 10.55
CA ILE A 189 -3.34 -12.35 10.53
C ILE A 189 -2.60 -11.47 11.54
N LEU A 190 -2.35 -11.98 12.74
CA LEU A 190 -1.63 -11.24 13.79
C LEU A 190 -0.17 -10.96 13.44
N ASP A 191 0.49 -11.89 12.73
CA ASP A 191 1.86 -11.75 12.26
C ASP A 191 1.98 -10.66 11.19
N LYS A 192 0.96 -10.50 10.33
CA LYS A 192 0.92 -9.41 9.35
C LYS A 192 0.82 -8.03 10.01
N ALA A 193 0.01 -7.91 11.06
CA ALA A 193 -0.16 -6.64 11.79
C ALA A 193 1.09 -6.25 12.61
N LEU A 194 2.00 -7.19 12.87
CA LEU A 194 3.21 -7.01 13.69
C LEU A 194 2.85 -6.44 15.08
N CYS A 195 2.26 -7.28 15.93
CA CYS A 195 1.92 -6.90 17.30
C CYS A 195 3.18 -6.47 18.08
N LYS A 196 3.10 -5.36 18.83
CA LYS A 196 4.23 -4.89 19.64
C LYS A 196 4.49 -5.82 20.82
N GLU A 197 5.74 -5.86 21.29
CA GLU A 197 6.16 -6.76 22.38
C GLU A 197 5.44 -6.52 23.72
N ASN A 198 4.95 -5.30 23.95
CA ASN A 198 4.23 -4.93 25.16
C ASN A 198 2.73 -5.24 25.12
N ALA A 199 2.21 -5.72 23.98
CA ALA A 199 0.81 -6.10 23.87
C ALA A 199 0.53 -7.37 24.68
N THR A 200 -0.54 -7.36 25.45
CA THR A 200 -0.90 -8.45 26.38
C THR A 200 -2.32 -8.97 26.17
N THR A 201 -3.17 -8.18 25.52
CA THR A 201 -4.59 -8.48 25.36
C THR A 201 -5.02 -8.32 23.91
N ILE A 202 -6.03 -9.10 23.55
CA ILE A 202 -6.69 -9.08 22.25
C ILE A 202 -8.18 -8.97 22.47
N THR A 203 -8.81 -8.01 21.81
CA THR A 203 -10.25 -7.79 21.85
C THR A 203 -10.83 -7.93 20.46
N PHE A 204 -11.66 -8.94 20.27
CA PHE A 204 -12.48 -9.10 19.06
C PHE A 204 -13.70 -8.18 19.15
N VAL A 205 -13.91 -7.38 18.12
CA VAL A 205 -15.03 -6.45 17.98
C VAL A 205 -15.97 -6.99 16.94
N THR A 206 -17.23 -7.17 17.31
CA THR A 206 -18.31 -7.68 16.47
C THR A 206 -19.52 -6.75 16.58
N GLU A 207 -20.54 -6.97 15.76
CA GLU A 207 -21.83 -6.29 15.92
C GLU A 207 -22.49 -6.57 17.27
N SER A 208 -22.31 -7.79 17.80
CA SER A 208 -22.95 -8.25 19.04
C SER A 208 -22.26 -7.78 20.32
N GLY A 209 -21.00 -7.32 20.21
CA GLY A 209 -20.22 -6.89 21.36
C GLY A 209 -18.71 -7.03 21.19
N ARG A 210 -18.01 -6.93 22.33
CA ARG A 210 -16.55 -7.00 22.43
C ARG A 210 -16.15 -8.16 23.32
N PHE A 211 -15.23 -8.99 22.85
CA PHE A 211 -14.76 -10.18 23.54
C PHE A 211 -13.25 -10.11 23.73
N THR A 212 -12.80 -10.05 24.98
CA THR A 212 -11.40 -9.82 25.34
C THR A 212 -10.77 -11.07 25.92
N TYR A 213 -9.56 -11.39 25.47
CA TYR A 213 -8.77 -12.55 25.86
C TYR A 213 -7.32 -12.15 26.14
N SER A 214 -6.57 -13.07 26.76
CA SER A 214 -5.11 -12.99 26.79
C SER A 214 -4.55 -13.17 25.38
N LEU A 215 -3.64 -12.30 24.95
CA LEU A 215 -2.97 -12.45 23.65
C LEU A 215 -2.13 -13.73 23.61
N GLU A 216 -1.47 -14.09 24.71
CA GLU A 216 -0.68 -15.33 24.82
C GLU A 216 -1.58 -16.56 24.63
N GLU A 217 -2.74 -16.59 25.27
CA GLU A 217 -3.69 -17.71 25.14
C GLU A 217 -4.19 -17.87 23.70
N ILE A 218 -4.50 -16.76 23.02
CA ILE A 218 -4.90 -16.80 21.61
C ILE A 218 -3.77 -17.29 20.71
N ARG A 219 -2.52 -16.90 20.99
CA ARG A 219 -1.36 -17.39 20.24
C ARG A 219 -1.12 -18.88 20.46
N ASP A 220 -1.37 -19.39 21.66
CA ASP A 220 -1.21 -20.81 21.98
C ASP A 220 -2.31 -21.68 21.35
N ILE A 221 -3.54 -21.17 21.28
CA ILE A 221 -4.69 -21.86 20.68
C ILE A 221 -4.62 -21.81 19.15
N ASP A 222 -4.18 -20.66 18.59
CA ASP A 222 -4.18 -20.34 17.16
C ASP A 222 -5.49 -20.75 16.45
N PRO A 223 -6.63 -20.15 16.84
CA PRO A 223 -7.92 -20.56 16.31
C PRO A 223 -8.02 -20.23 14.81
N LEU A 224 -8.87 -20.96 14.10
CA LEU A 224 -9.11 -20.72 12.68
C LEU A 224 -10.03 -19.51 12.49
N LEU A 225 -9.58 -18.53 11.70
CA LEU A 225 -10.40 -17.48 11.13
C LEU A 225 -10.98 -17.98 9.81
N THR A 226 -12.31 -17.87 9.65
CA THR A 226 -13.02 -18.31 8.45
C THR A 226 -13.88 -17.16 7.90
N TYR A 227 -14.09 -17.14 6.59
CA TYR A 227 -15.03 -16.27 5.91
C TYR A 227 -16.17 -17.08 5.28
N ASP A 228 -17.41 -16.71 5.59
CA ASP A 228 -18.66 -17.26 5.02
C ASP A 228 -19.76 -16.17 5.11
N ASP A 229 -19.85 -15.29 4.10
CA ASP A 229 -20.69 -14.07 4.14
C ASP A 229 -20.43 -13.19 5.40
N GLY A 230 -19.19 -13.21 5.90
CA GLY A 230 -18.76 -12.57 7.14
C GLY A 230 -17.58 -13.31 7.78
N PHE A 231 -16.90 -12.70 8.75
CA PHE A 231 -15.73 -13.30 9.41
C PHE A 231 -16.09 -13.98 10.74
N PHE A 232 -15.58 -15.19 10.93
CA PHE A 232 -15.90 -16.06 12.07
C PHE A 232 -14.66 -16.68 12.71
N ILE A 233 -14.71 -16.86 14.03
CA ILE A 233 -13.77 -17.68 14.78
C ILE A 233 -14.60 -18.64 15.65
N GLU A 234 -15.05 -19.74 15.04
CA GLU A 234 -15.99 -20.69 15.67
C GLU A 234 -15.48 -21.23 17.01
N GLY A 235 -14.18 -21.51 17.09
CA GLY A 235 -13.54 -22.03 18.32
C GLY A 235 -13.64 -21.09 19.52
N LEU A 236 -13.96 -19.81 19.29
CA LEU A 236 -14.15 -18.79 20.33
C LEU A 236 -15.59 -18.28 20.40
N GLY A 237 -16.49 -18.75 19.54
CA GLY A 237 -17.86 -18.23 19.42
C GLY A 237 -17.91 -16.77 18.92
N ILE A 238 -16.93 -16.34 18.13
CA ILE A 238 -16.91 -15.01 17.53
C ILE A 238 -17.57 -15.07 16.16
N GLU A 239 -18.65 -14.32 15.99
CA GLU A 239 -19.44 -14.23 14.76
C GLU A 239 -19.42 -12.78 14.24
N TYR A 240 -19.36 -12.62 12.91
CA TYR A 240 -19.36 -11.31 12.24
C TYR A 240 -18.31 -10.34 12.81
N LEU A 241 -17.04 -10.79 12.78
CA LEU A 241 -15.89 -10.00 13.22
C LEU A 241 -15.75 -8.73 12.36
N GLN A 242 -15.68 -7.57 13.02
CA GLN A 242 -15.48 -6.25 12.40
C GLN A 242 -14.10 -5.67 12.71
N GLY A 243 -13.42 -6.20 13.74
CA GLY A 243 -12.04 -5.80 14.01
C GLY A 243 -11.40 -6.52 15.19
N ILE A 244 -10.07 -6.47 15.22
CA ILE A 244 -9.24 -7.02 16.28
C ILE A 244 -8.43 -5.87 16.86
N LYS A 245 -8.68 -5.56 18.14
CA LYS A 245 -7.90 -4.56 18.88
C LYS A 245 -6.85 -5.26 19.74
N ILE A 246 -5.59 -4.88 19.54
CA ILE A 246 -4.44 -5.34 20.31
C ILE A 246 -4.08 -4.26 21.34
N GLU A 247 -3.86 -4.64 22.60
CA GLU A 247 -3.52 -3.71 23.71
C GLU A 247 -2.46 -4.30 24.65
#